data_AF-A0A139XD33-F1
#
_entry.id   AF-A0A139XD33-F1
#
_cell.length_a   1.000
_cell.length_b   1.000
_cell.length_c   1.000
_cell.angle_alpha   90.00
_cell.angle_beta   90.00
_cell.angle_gamma   90.00
#
_symmetry.space_group_name_H-M   'P 1'
#
loop_
_entity.id
_entity.type
_entity.pdbx_description
1 polymer ?
#
loop_
_entity_poly.entity_id
_entity_poly.type
_entity_poly.pdbx_seq_one_letter_code
_entity_poly.pdbx_strand_id
1 'polypeptide(L)'
;MELAFIFTILIWLYFSIFCHEMGHFMTAKILRFNPYLVRIGVGRTILNYKILNTLIEIKAIPTGGFTNISNIAQQGLKSKLILIHISGPLSNLFLGLLLYFISNNLEFIEIISNLSSIEFLIFITNLIPLKTYQDGRTYSSDGKQILDTLIKSKQKIIQKLLGLSRYTLDKNNTSLIYFNNDIELLYAAFQVEALLQQKKYDNAIEILEQILNHPNCLTRDKVYIIDVLASIVINYGEIKYLQKADNWSLQALEIASNLKTVQGTRGAILIEMGKYYEGKEILLPLTEVGNDGVDIAVSCCYIAKADYFLGNEEQVNYWLKKAGKIGMANHILLRIKREINR
;
A
#
# COMPACT_ATOMS: atom_id res chain seq x y z
N MET A 1 1.16 -17.83 -35.62
CA MET A 1 -0.09 -17.07 -35.47
C MET A 1 -0.47 -16.94 -34.00
N GLU A 2 -0.47 -18.06 -33.25
CA GLU A 2 -0.82 -18.09 -31.81
C GLU A 2 0.10 -17.25 -30.91
N LEU A 3 1.43 -17.28 -31.12
CA LEU A 3 2.36 -16.52 -30.28
C LEU A 3 2.19 -15.00 -30.41
N ALA A 4 1.97 -14.52 -31.64
CA ALA A 4 1.72 -13.10 -31.90
C ALA A 4 0.38 -12.64 -31.28
N PHE A 5 -0.64 -13.50 -31.32
CA PHE A 5 -1.92 -13.24 -30.67
C PHE A 5 -1.78 -13.15 -29.14
N ILE A 6 -1.10 -14.11 -28.51
CA ILE A 6 -0.83 -14.10 -27.06
C ILE A 6 -0.04 -12.84 -26.67
N PHE A 7 1.01 -12.50 -27.45
CA PHE A 7 1.81 -11.32 -27.19
C PHE A 7 0.99 -10.02 -27.32
N THR A 8 0.08 -9.97 -28.30
CA THR A 8 -0.85 -8.85 -28.47
C THR A 8 -1.78 -8.71 -27.27
N ILE A 9 -2.36 -9.80 -26.77
CA ILE A 9 -3.19 -9.78 -25.56
C ILE A 9 -2.39 -9.30 -24.36
N LEU A 10 -1.16 -9.78 -24.17
CA LEU A 10 -0.32 -9.38 -23.03
C LEU A 10 0.03 -7.88 -23.06
N ILE A 11 0.40 -7.35 -24.24
CA ILE A 11 0.62 -5.92 -24.42
C ILE A 11 -0.67 -5.14 -24.16
N TRP A 12 -1.78 -5.64 -24.67
CA TRP A 12 -3.08 -5.01 -24.50
C TRP A 12 -3.49 -4.94 -23.03
N LEU A 13 -3.28 -5.99 -22.25
CA LEU A 13 -3.58 -5.97 -20.81
C LEU A 13 -2.78 -4.89 -20.07
N TYR A 14 -1.50 -4.71 -20.40
CA TYR A 14 -0.72 -3.59 -19.86
C TYR A 14 -1.33 -2.23 -20.21
N PHE A 15 -1.72 -2.06 -21.48
CA PHE A 15 -2.32 -0.82 -21.97
C PHE A 15 -3.70 -0.56 -21.34
N SER A 16 -4.53 -1.58 -21.21
CA SER A 16 -5.86 -1.55 -20.61
C SER A 16 -5.79 -1.13 -19.13
N ILE A 17 -4.91 -1.78 -18.35
CA ILE A 17 -4.66 -1.43 -16.95
C ILE A 17 -4.10 -0.01 -16.84
N PHE A 18 -3.17 0.37 -17.72
CA PHE A 18 -2.67 1.75 -17.77
C PHE A 18 -3.80 2.75 -17.97
N CYS A 19 -4.69 2.53 -18.94
CA CYS A 19 -5.83 3.41 -19.21
C CYS A 19 -6.80 3.47 -18.02
N HIS A 20 -7.11 2.33 -17.42
CA HIS A 20 -7.94 2.23 -16.22
C HIS A 20 -7.38 3.09 -15.07
N GLU A 21 -6.11 2.88 -14.72
CA GLU A 21 -5.45 3.63 -13.66
C GLU A 21 -5.30 5.11 -13.99
N MET A 22 -5.09 5.44 -15.26
CA MET A 22 -5.05 6.83 -15.70
C MET A 22 -6.41 7.52 -15.55
N GLY A 23 -7.52 6.79 -15.71
CA GLY A 23 -8.87 7.26 -15.40
C GLY A 23 -8.99 7.76 -13.95
N HIS A 24 -8.56 6.93 -12.99
CA HIS A 24 -8.50 7.30 -11.58
C HIS A 24 -7.60 8.51 -11.34
N PHE A 25 -6.39 8.49 -11.91
CA PHE A 25 -5.40 9.55 -11.78
C PHE A 25 -5.92 10.90 -12.28
N MET A 26 -6.48 10.93 -13.50
CA MET A 26 -7.00 12.14 -14.12
C MET A 26 -8.18 12.69 -13.33
N THR A 27 -9.12 11.84 -12.93
CA THR A 27 -10.28 12.24 -12.13
C THR A 27 -9.85 12.77 -10.76
N ALA A 28 -8.86 12.14 -10.12
CA ALA A 28 -8.29 12.62 -8.87
C ALA A 28 -7.67 14.02 -9.04
N LYS A 29 -6.88 14.26 -10.09
CA LYS A 29 -6.30 15.59 -10.39
C LYS A 29 -7.38 16.64 -10.66
N ILE A 30 -8.40 16.32 -11.46
CA ILE A 30 -9.53 17.24 -11.77
C ILE A 30 -10.26 17.62 -10.47
N LEU A 31 -10.48 16.65 -9.59
CA LEU A 31 -11.14 16.85 -8.30
C LEU A 31 -10.21 17.42 -7.21
N ARG A 32 -9.00 17.87 -7.58
CA ARG A 32 -7.99 18.49 -6.69
C ARG A 32 -7.47 17.57 -5.57
N PHE A 33 -7.61 16.26 -5.73
CA PHE A 33 -6.81 15.31 -4.97
C PHE A 33 -5.39 15.28 -5.53
N ASN A 34 -4.46 14.84 -4.70
CA ASN A 34 -3.08 14.66 -5.11
C ASN A 34 -2.76 13.17 -5.21
N PRO A 35 -2.98 12.52 -6.37
CA PRO A 35 -2.51 11.16 -6.60
C PRO A 35 -0.98 11.17 -6.49
N TYR A 36 -0.43 10.30 -5.66
CA TYR A 36 1.02 10.26 -5.39
C TYR A 36 1.66 8.95 -5.84
N LEU A 37 0.87 7.90 -6.05
CA LEU A 37 1.33 6.61 -6.57
C LEU A 37 0.28 6.04 -7.53
N VAL A 38 0.71 5.64 -8.72
CA VAL A 38 -0.07 4.83 -9.65
C VAL A 38 0.72 3.56 -9.91
N ARG A 39 0.08 2.40 -9.74
CA ARG A 39 0.70 1.10 -10.01
C ARG A 39 -0.06 0.37 -11.09
N ILE A 40 0.69 -0.13 -12.07
CA ILE A 40 0.19 -0.91 -13.21
C ILE A 40 0.75 -2.32 -13.07
N GLY A 41 -0.11 -3.28 -12.76
CA GLY A 41 0.26 -4.67 -12.54
C GLY A 41 0.71 -5.02 -11.12
N VAL A 42 1.18 -6.26 -10.94
CA VAL A 42 1.65 -6.83 -9.68
C VAL A 42 3.04 -7.50 -9.82
N GLY A 43 3.67 -7.81 -8.68
CA GLY A 43 5.01 -8.41 -8.61
C GLY A 43 6.15 -7.38 -8.59
N ARG A 44 7.32 -7.78 -9.11
CA ARG A 44 8.54 -6.94 -9.11
C ARG A 44 8.33 -5.69 -9.97
N THR A 45 8.83 -4.53 -9.51
CA THR A 45 8.87 -3.31 -10.32
C THR A 45 9.84 -3.51 -11.48
N ILE A 46 9.37 -3.32 -12.71
CA ILE A 46 10.22 -3.27 -13.91
C ILE A 46 10.70 -1.84 -14.12
N LEU A 47 9.77 -0.89 -14.08
CA LEU A 47 10.02 0.52 -14.36
C LEU A 47 9.32 1.38 -13.33
N ASN A 48 9.96 2.48 -12.93
CA ASN A 48 9.29 3.55 -12.22
C ASN A 48 9.71 4.92 -12.77
N TYR A 49 8.79 5.87 -12.74
CA TYR A 49 9.02 7.23 -13.22
C TYR A 49 8.13 8.20 -12.45
N LYS A 50 8.51 9.47 -12.38
CA LYS A 50 7.77 10.50 -11.63
C LYS A 50 7.15 11.50 -12.62
N ILE A 51 5.82 11.58 -12.66
CA ILE A 51 5.06 12.57 -13.45
C ILE A 51 4.25 13.44 -12.51
N LEU A 52 4.36 14.77 -12.61
CA LEU A 52 3.53 15.72 -11.84
C LEU A 52 3.46 15.41 -10.32
N ASN A 53 4.62 15.07 -9.74
CA ASN A 53 4.79 14.62 -8.35
C ASN A 53 4.12 13.28 -7.97
N THR A 54 3.74 12.50 -8.96
CA THR A 54 3.17 11.15 -8.81
C THR A 54 4.17 10.12 -9.26
N LEU A 55 4.46 9.14 -8.41
CA LEU A 55 5.28 7.98 -8.77
C LEU A 55 4.41 7.00 -9.57
N ILE A 56 4.84 6.63 -10.77
CA ILE A 56 4.17 5.62 -11.58
C ILE A 56 5.07 4.37 -11.60
N GLU A 57 4.52 3.24 -11.16
CA GLU A 57 5.22 1.95 -11.11
C GLU A 57 4.61 0.97 -12.11
N ILE A 58 5.43 0.43 -13.01
CA ILE A 58 5.06 -0.67 -13.89
C ILE A 58 5.64 -1.96 -13.31
N LYS A 59 4.79 -2.95 -13.07
CA LYS A 59 5.17 -4.25 -12.52
C LYS A 59 5.26 -5.34 -13.58
N ALA A 60 5.86 -6.46 -13.21
CA ALA A 60 6.17 -7.54 -14.14
C ALA A 60 5.00 -8.39 -14.61
N ILE A 61 3.85 -8.35 -13.92
CA ILE A 61 2.67 -9.12 -14.30
C ILE A 61 1.53 -8.14 -14.57
N PRO A 62 0.94 -8.11 -15.79
CA PRO A 62 -0.13 -7.19 -16.17
C PRO A 62 -1.48 -7.65 -15.63
N THR A 63 -1.62 -7.68 -14.31
CA THR A 63 -2.88 -7.96 -13.63
C THR A 63 -3.02 -7.04 -12.44
N GLY A 64 -4.21 -6.47 -12.26
CA GLY A 64 -4.49 -5.49 -11.22
C GLY A 64 -3.73 -4.17 -11.39
N GLY A 65 -3.99 -3.26 -10.47
CA GLY A 65 -3.43 -1.92 -10.41
C GLY A 65 -4.03 -1.17 -9.24
N PHE A 66 -3.47 -0.01 -8.91
CA PHE A 66 -4.16 0.94 -8.04
C PHE A 66 -3.57 2.34 -8.15
N THR A 67 -4.42 3.32 -7.87
CA THR A 67 -4.07 4.73 -7.77
C THR A 67 -4.31 5.23 -6.35
N ASN A 68 -3.23 5.57 -5.64
CA ASN A 68 -3.31 6.13 -4.31
C ASN A 68 -3.38 7.66 -4.37
N ILE A 69 -4.33 8.20 -3.59
CA ILE A 69 -4.64 9.62 -3.53
C ILE A 69 -4.35 10.19 -2.14
N SER A 70 -3.94 11.45 -2.12
CA SER A 70 -3.82 12.29 -0.93
C SER A 70 -4.74 13.50 -1.01
N ASN A 71 -4.80 14.30 0.06
CA ASN A 71 -5.68 15.45 0.21
C ASN A 71 -7.17 15.07 0.34
N ILE A 72 -7.49 14.23 1.33
CA ILE A 72 -8.84 13.69 1.60
C ILE A 72 -9.70 14.68 2.42
N ALA A 73 -9.10 15.74 2.96
CA ALA A 73 -9.76 16.84 3.66
C ALA A 73 -10.55 17.77 2.71
N GLN A 74 -11.55 17.22 2.01
CA GLN A 74 -12.33 17.96 1.02
C GLN A 74 -13.84 17.89 1.29
N GLN A 75 -14.51 19.01 1.04
CA GLN A 75 -15.97 19.04 0.92
C GLN A 75 -16.43 18.08 -0.19
N GLY A 76 -17.54 17.38 0.05
CA GLY A 76 -18.06 16.39 -0.88
C GLY A 76 -17.16 15.14 -1.02
N LEU A 77 -16.36 14.79 -0.01
CA LEU A 77 -15.42 13.66 -0.10
C LEU A 77 -16.05 12.38 -0.70
N LYS A 78 -17.21 11.96 -0.20
CA LYS A 78 -17.86 10.71 -0.66
C LYS A 78 -18.19 10.74 -2.15
N SER A 79 -18.84 11.80 -2.63
CA SER A 79 -19.19 11.94 -4.05
C SER A 79 -17.93 11.97 -4.91
N LYS A 80 -16.87 12.67 -4.45
CA LYS A 80 -15.60 12.71 -5.17
C LYS A 80 -14.89 11.35 -5.21
N LEU A 81 -14.88 10.60 -4.11
CA LEU A 81 -14.35 9.24 -4.08
C LEU A 81 -15.12 8.30 -5.02
N ILE A 82 -16.45 8.39 -5.05
CA ILE A 82 -17.27 7.61 -6.00
C ILE A 82 -16.89 7.93 -7.44
N LEU A 83 -16.74 9.22 -7.79
CA LEU A 83 -16.29 9.64 -9.11
C LEU A 83 -14.89 9.10 -9.45
N ILE A 84 -13.96 9.14 -8.49
CA ILE A 84 -12.63 8.55 -8.68
C ILE A 84 -12.75 7.05 -8.93
N HIS A 85 -13.42 6.29 -8.06
CA HIS A 85 -13.51 4.83 -8.20
C HIS A 85 -14.26 4.39 -9.46
N ILE A 86 -15.29 5.10 -9.92
CA ILE A 86 -16.00 4.73 -11.15
C ILE A 86 -15.23 5.10 -12.43
N SER A 87 -14.30 6.06 -12.35
CA SER A 87 -13.58 6.55 -13.54
C SER A 87 -12.65 5.53 -14.19
N GLY A 88 -12.06 4.60 -13.42
CA GLY A 88 -11.27 3.50 -13.96
C GLY A 88 -12.11 2.57 -14.83
N PRO A 89 -13.17 1.94 -14.29
CA PRO A 89 -14.11 1.15 -15.07
C PRO A 89 -14.69 1.90 -16.28
N LEU A 90 -15.07 3.19 -16.13
CA LEU A 90 -15.56 3.99 -17.25
C LEU A 90 -14.51 4.20 -18.35
N SER A 91 -13.23 4.21 -18.02
CA SER A 91 -12.14 4.28 -19.01
C SER A 91 -12.08 2.99 -19.85
N ASN A 92 -12.26 1.82 -19.24
CA ASN A 92 -12.37 0.55 -19.99
C ASN A 92 -13.65 0.50 -20.82
N LEU A 93 -14.79 0.97 -20.28
CA LEU A 93 -16.04 1.05 -21.05
C LEU A 93 -15.87 1.92 -22.29
N PHE A 94 -15.25 3.09 -22.14
CA PHE A 94 -14.93 3.99 -23.25
C PHE A 94 -14.02 3.31 -24.28
N LEU A 95 -12.95 2.65 -23.83
CA LEU A 95 -12.02 1.94 -24.71
C LEU A 95 -12.71 0.78 -25.45
N GLY A 96 -13.54 0.00 -24.76
CA GLY A 96 -14.33 -1.09 -25.34
C GLY A 96 -15.29 -0.60 -26.42
N LEU A 97 -16.01 0.50 -26.17
CA LEU A 97 -16.89 1.13 -27.15
C LEU A 97 -16.12 1.66 -28.36
N LEU A 98 -14.99 2.34 -28.14
CA LEU A 98 -14.13 2.83 -29.21
C LEU A 98 -13.67 1.69 -30.13
N LEU A 99 -13.18 0.60 -29.55
CA LEU A 99 -12.76 -0.59 -30.30
C LEU A 99 -13.92 -1.27 -31.03
N TYR A 100 -15.10 -1.35 -30.40
CA TYR A 100 -16.30 -1.90 -31.02
C TYR A 100 -16.66 -1.13 -32.30
N PHE A 101 -16.69 0.22 -32.23
CA PHE A 101 -16.94 1.05 -33.40
C PHE A 101 -15.86 0.91 -34.47
N ILE A 102 -14.59 0.82 -34.09
CA ILE A 102 -13.49 0.59 -35.05
C ILE A 102 -13.67 -0.77 -35.74
N SER A 103 -13.99 -1.83 -34.99
CA SER A 103 -14.16 -3.18 -35.55
C SER A 103 -15.34 -3.32 -36.51
N ASN A 104 -16.40 -2.53 -36.33
CA ASN A 104 -17.58 -2.56 -37.21
C ASN A 104 -17.39 -1.73 -38.48
N ASN A 105 -16.51 -0.72 -38.47
CA ASN A 105 -16.30 0.18 -39.62
C ASN A 105 -15.14 -0.27 -40.52
N LEU A 106 -14.29 -1.18 -40.06
CA LEU A 106 -13.19 -1.75 -40.83
C LEU A 106 -13.52 -3.22 -41.09
N GLU A 107 -13.64 -3.61 -42.36
CA GLU A 107 -13.75 -5.02 -42.71
C GLU A 107 -12.52 -5.77 -42.16
N PHE A 108 -12.77 -6.83 -41.38
CA PHE A 108 -11.78 -7.81 -40.93
C PHE A 108 -10.69 -7.34 -39.96
N ILE A 109 -11.05 -7.14 -38.68
CA ILE A 109 -10.08 -7.32 -37.58
C ILE A 109 -10.72 -8.02 -36.38
N GLU A 110 -10.86 -9.35 -36.45
CA GLU A 110 -11.36 -10.22 -35.35
C GLU A 110 -10.65 -9.94 -34.02
N ILE A 111 -9.34 -9.64 -34.07
CA ILE A 111 -8.56 -9.30 -32.88
C ILE A 111 -9.08 -8.02 -32.18
N ILE A 112 -9.51 -6.98 -32.90
CA ILE A 112 -10.05 -5.75 -32.28
C ILE A 112 -11.38 -6.03 -31.59
N SER A 113 -12.24 -6.86 -32.18
CA SER A 113 -13.49 -7.31 -31.54
C SER A 113 -13.22 -8.09 -30.24
N ASN A 114 -12.21 -8.96 -30.25
CA ASN A 114 -11.78 -9.68 -29.05
C ASN A 114 -11.23 -8.73 -27.97
N LEU A 115 -10.44 -7.73 -28.35
CA LEU A 115 -9.95 -6.70 -27.42
C LEU A 115 -11.10 -5.87 -26.83
N SER A 116 -12.09 -5.49 -27.65
CA SER A 116 -13.31 -4.81 -27.19
C SER A 116 -14.07 -5.64 -26.16
N SER A 117 -14.25 -6.95 -26.42
CA SER A 117 -14.88 -7.88 -25.48
C SER A 117 -14.11 -7.99 -24.16
N ILE A 118 -12.78 -8.00 -24.21
CA ILE A 118 -11.91 -7.97 -23.01
C ILE A 118 -12.16 -6.70 -22.19
N GLU A 119 -12.24 -5.53 -22.83
CA GLU A 119 -12.51 -4.27 -22.13
C GLU A 119 -13.87 -4.26 -21.42
N PHE A 120 -14.93 -4.77 -22.08
CA PHE A 120 -16.23 -4.92 -21.44
C PHE A 120 -16.20 -5.89 -20.26
N LEU A 121 -15.45 -6.99 -20.36
CA LEU A 121 -15.28 -7.92 -19.26
C LEU A 121 -14.53 -7.27 -18.09
N ILE A 122 -13.47 -6.52 -18.34
CA ILE A 122 -12.72 -5.77 -17.32
C ILE A 122 -13.63 -4.72 -16.66
N PHE A 123 -14.45 -4.00 -17.44
CA PHE A 123 -15.44 -3.06 -16.92
C PHE A 123 -16.42 -3.74 -15.95
N ILE A 124 -17.05 -4.84 -16.37
CA ILE A 124 -18.03 -5.56 -15.55
C ILE A 124 -17.36 -6.10 -14.28
N THR A 125 -16.23 -6.80 -14.42
CA THR A 125 -15.56 -7.46 -13.29
C THR A 125 -15.07 -6.49 -12.23
N ASN A 126 -14.60 -5.29 -12.60
CA ASN A 126 -14.21 -4.27 -11.63
C ASN A 126 -15.39 -3.66 -10.86
N LEU A 127 -16.60 -3.69 -11.44
CA LEU A 127 -17.82 -3.22 -10.76
C LEU A 127 -18.42 -4.27 -9.80
N ILE A 128 -18.05 -5.55 -9.91
CA ILE A 128 -18.49 -6.57 -8.95
C ILE A 128 -17.81 -6.29 -7.59
N PRO A 129 -18.56 -6.13 -6.48
CA PRO A 129 -18.02 -5.70 -5.19
C PRO A 129 -17.27 -6.81 -4.45
N LEU A 130 -16.12 -7.21 -4.98
CA LEU A 130 -15.26 -8.27 -4.46
C LEU A 130 -14.02 -7.71 -3.75
N LYS A 131 -13.40 -8.59 -2.97
CA LYS A 131 -12.05 -8.40 -2.45
C LYS A 131 -11.14 -9.38 -3.15
N THR A 132 -9.98 -8.91 -3.59
CA THR A 132 -8.96 -9.72 -4.24
C THR A 132 -7.70 -9.75 -3.37
N TYR A 133 -7.01 -10.88 -3.36
CA TYR A 133 -5.74 -11.02 -2.67
C TYR A 133 -4.61 -10.92 -3.69
N GLN A 134 -3.78 -9.88 -3.59
CA GLN A 134 -2.67 -9.59 -4.50
C GLN A 134 -1.54 -8.99 -3.67
N ASP A 135 -0.26 -9.30 -3.91
CA ASP A 135 0.77 -8.55 -3.16
C ASP A 135 0.87 -8.91 -1.66
N GLY A 136 0.20 -9.97 -1.21
CA GLY A 136 -0.15 -10.19 0.20
C GLY A 136 -1.29 -9.29 0.72
N ARG A 137 -1.57 -8.20 -0.01
CA ARG A 137 -2.68 -7.24 0.01
C ARG A 137 -4.06 -7.86 -0.14
N THR A 138 -5.00 -7.59 0.76
CA THR A 138 -6.42 -7.61 0.34
C THR A 138 -6.77 -6.26 -0.30
N TYR A 139 -6.98 -6.23 -1.60
CA TYR A 139 -7.48 -5.06 -2.33
C TYR A 139 -8.99 -5.17 -2.52
N SER A 140 -9.67 -4.03 -2.57
CA SER A 140 -11.10 -3.95 -2.87
C SER A 140 -11.25 -3.56 -4.33
N SER A 141 -12.09 -4.26 -5.09
CA SER A 141 -12.46 -3.80 -6.45
C SER A 141 -13.08 -2.40 -6.40
N ASP A 142 -13.12 -1.70 -7.53
CA ASP A 142 -13.76 -0.39 -7.60
C ASP A 142 -15.22 -0.43 -7.17
N GLY A 143 -15.97 -1.45 -7.60
CA GLY A 143 -17.34 -1.69 -7.15
C GLY A 143 -17.44 -1.82 -5.63
N LYS A 144 -16.48 -2.52 -5.00
CA LYS A 144 -16.44 -2.64 -3.54
C LYS A 144 -16.08 -1.32 -2.86
N GLN A 145 -15.19 -0.52 -3.45
CA GLN A 145 -14.82 0.80 -2.96
C GLN A 145 -15.99 1.80 -3.06
N ILE A 146 -16.74 1.76 -4.16
CA ILE A 146 -17.98 2.54 -4.35
C ILE A 146 -19.01 2.15 -3.28
N LEU A 147 -19.29 0.84 -3.12
CA LEU A 147 -20.24 0.34 -2.12
C LEU A 147 -19.82 0.72 -0.70
N ASP A 148 -18.55 0.56 -0.36
CA ASP A 148 -18.00 0.96 0.94
C ASP A 148 -18.17 2.47 1.17
N THR A 149 -17.95 3.29 0.16
CA THR A 149 -18.07 4.76 0.24
C THR A 149 -19.52 5.21 0.47
N LEU A 150 -20.47 4.52 -0.17
CA LEU A 150 -21.90 4.77 0.03
C LEU A 150 -22.31 4.46 1.47
N ILE A 151 -21.95 3.28 1.98
CA ILE A 151 -22.45 2.76 3.26
C ILE A 151 -21.70 3.35 4.48
N LYS A 152 -20.37 3.51 4.41
CA LYS A 152 -19.54 3.85 5.59
C LYS A 152 -19.55 5.34 5.89
N SER A 153 -19.37 5.74 7.15
CA SER A 153 -19.12 7.14 7.51
C SER A 153 -17.76 7.62 7.00
N LYS A 154 -17.56 8.94 6.86
CA LYS A 154 -16.28 9.52 6.42
C LYS A 154 -15.11 9.07 7.31
N GLN A 155 -15.33 9.03 8.62
CA GLN A 155 -14.36 8.60 9.60
C GLN A 155 -13.94 7.14 9.38
N LYS A 156 -14.92 6.24 9.21
CA LYS A 156 -14.64 4.82 8.93
C LYS A 156 -13.89 4.61 7.60
N ILE A 157 -14.11 5.48 6.61
CA ILE A 157 -13.36 5.46 5.35
C ILE A 157 -11.90 5.83 5.61
N ILE A 158 -11.63 6.94 6.31
CA ILE A 158 -10.26 7.39 6.59
C ILE A 158 -9.51 6.40 7.48
N GLN A 159 -10.16 5.85 8.52
CA GLN A 159 -9.57 4.83 9.37
C GLN A 159 -9.19 3.55 8.59
N LYS A 160 -9.99 3.16 7.59
CA LYS A 160 -9.65 2.05 6.69
C LYS A 160 -8.42 2.39 5.85
N LEU A 161 -8.35 3.62 5.32
CA LEU A 161 -7.22 4.06 4.49
C LEU A 161 -5.91 4.11 5.30
N LEU A 162 -5.97 4.53 6.56
CA LEU A 162 -4.83 4.54 7.50
C LEU A 162 -4.40 3.15 7.98
N GLY A 163 -5.15 2.08 7.64
CA GLY A 163 -4.80 0.71 8.03
C GLY A 163 -4.89 0.43 9.54
N LEU A 164 -5.71 1.18 10.29
CA LEU A 164 -5.77 1.13 11.76
C LEU A 164 -6.22 -0.23 12.33
N SER A 165 -6.79 -1.11 11.49
CA SER A 165 -7.11 -2.49 11.87
C SER A 165 -5.88 -3.33 12.28
N ARG A 166 -4.65 -2.89 11.98
CA ARG A 166 -3.43 -3.56 12.46
C ARG A 166 -3.15 -3.31 13.95
N TYR A 167 -3.75 -2.26 14.51
CA TYR A 167 -3.57 -1.86 15.91
C TYR A 167 -4.74 -2.30 16.79
N THR A 168 -5.71 -3.05 16.23
CA THR A 168 -6.81 -3.65 17.00
C THR A 168 -6.43 -5.05 17.46
N LEU A 169 -6.43 -5.28 18.78
CA LEU A 169 -6.14 -6.58 19.40
C LEU A 169 -7.16 -7.66 19.04
N ASP A 170 -8.44 -7.28 18.95
CA ASP A 170 -9.52 -8.17 18.55
C ASP A 170 -10.08 -7.75 17.18
N LYS A 171 -9.80 -8.57 16.16
CA LYS A 171 -10.31 -8.37 14.79
C LYS A 171 -11.84 -8.44 14.71
N ASN A 172 -12.51 -9.04 15.71
CA ASN A 172 -13.97 -9.11 15.79
C ASN A 172 -14.57 -7.86 16.44
N ASN A 173 -13.77 -7.08 17.18
CA ASN A 173 -14.24 -5.86 17.83
C ASN A 173 -14.19 -4.66 16.87
N THR A 174 -15.09 -4.70 15.87
CA THR A 174 -15.30 -3.64 14.86
C THR A 174 -15.83 -2.32 15.43
N SER A 175 -16.00 -2.23 16.75
CA SER A 175 -16.48 -1.04 17.48
C SER A 175 -15.35 -0.10 17.93
N LEU A 176 -14.07 -0.44 17.70
CA LEU A 176 -12.94 0.38 18.13
C LEU A 176 -12.88 1.71 17.36
N ILE A 177 -13.10 2.82 18.07
CA ILE A 177 -13.14 4.19 17.54
C ILE A 177 -11.74 4.84 17.59
N TYR A 178 -11.00 4.82 16.50
CA TYR A 178 -9.72 5.56 16.48
C TYR A 178 -9.92 7.07 16.41
N PHE A 179 -8.99 7.81 17.02
CA PHE A 179 -8.96 9.27 17.06
C PHE A 179 -10.25 9.89 17.60
N ASN A 180 -11.02 9.19 18.45
CA ASN A 180 -12.36 9.62 18.88
C ASN A 180 -13.33 9.97 17.73
N ASN A 181 -13.11 9.44 16.51
CA ASN A 181 -13.80 9.88 15.28
C ASN A 181 -13.62 11.38 14.96
N ASP A 182 -12.60 12.02 15.55
CA ASP A 182 -12.19 13.38 15.24
C ASP A 182 -11.67 13.43 13.80
N ILE A 183 -12.41 14.14 12.96
CA ILE A 183 -12.15 14.17 11.53
C ILE A 183 -10.86 14.94 11.21
N GLU A 184 -10.51 15.95 12.00
CA GLU A 184 -9.32 16.77 11.79
C GLU A 184 -8.06 15.97 12.12
N LEU A 185 -8.06 15.22 13.23
CA LEU A 185 -6.95 14.32 13.56
C LEU A 185 -6.79 13.21 12.53
N LEU A 186 -7.90 12.64 12.05
CA LEU A 186 -7.89 11.63 10.99
C LEU A 186 -7.33 12.18 9.68
N TYR A 187 -7.66 13.42 9.31
CA TYR A 187 -7.10 14.08 8.12
C TYR A 187 -5.62 14.40 8.28
N ALA A 188 -5.19 14.88 9.44
CA ALA A 188 -3.79 15.13 9.73
C ALA A 188 -2.97 13.83 9.66
N ALA A 189 -3.45 12.75 10.28
CA ALA A 189 -2.82 11.43 10.20
C ALA A 189 -2.74 10.92 8.76
N PHE A 190 -3.78 11.16 7.93
CA PHE A 190 -3.77 10.74 6.53
C PHE A 190 -2.82 11.59 5.66
N GLN A 191 -2.68 12.87 5.95
CA GLN A 191 -1.73 13.75 5.27
C GLN A 191 -0.28 13.30 5.47
N VAL A 192 0.05 12.74 6.63
CA VAL A 192 1.38 12.20 6.94
C VAL A 192 1.78 11.12 5.94
N GLU A 193 0.89 10.19 5.56
CA GLU A 193 1.21 9.15 4.57
C GLU A 193 1.73 9.73 3.26
N ALA A 194 1.11 10.83 2.81
CA ALA A 194 1.51 11.53 1.59
C ALA A 194 2.87 12.23 1.73
N LEU A 195 3.16 12.83 2.89
CA LEU A 195 4.44 13.47 3.18
C LEU A 195 5.58 12.45 3.21
N LEU A 196 5.36 11.29 3.84
CA LEU A 196 6.32 10.20 3.90
C LEU A 196 6.69 9.69 2.50
N GLN A 197 5.69 9.53 1.61
CA GLN A 197 5.91 9.13 0.22
C GLN A 197 6.64 10.19 -0.61
N GLN A 198 6.42 11.47 -0.29
CA GLN A 198 7.18 12.58 -0.89
C GLN A 198 8.57 12.76 -0.28
N LYS A 199 8.98 11.90 0.66
CA LYS A 199 10.24 12.01 1.41
C LYS A 199 10.37 13.30 2.23
N LYS A 200 9.26 13.91 2.62
CA LYS A 200 9.19 15.10 3.48
C LYS A 200 9.07 14.67 4.93
N TYR A 201 10.11 14.00 5.44
CA TYR A 201 10.08 13.33 6.75
C TYR A 201 9.96 14.31 7.92
N ASP A 202 10.66 15.44 7.87
CA ASP A 202 10.62 16.43 8.96
C ASP A 202 9.20 17.02 9.13
N ASN A 203 8.53 17.38 8.03
CA ASN A 203 7.13 17.82 8.06
C ASN A 203 6.17 16.72 8.55
N ALA A 204 6.43 15.46 8.19
CA ALA A 204 5.62 14.33 8.64
C ALA A 204 5.75 14.14 10.17
N ILE A 205 6.97 14.23 10.70
CA ILE A 205 7.26 14.14 12.14
C ILE A 205 6.58 15.27 12.89
N GLU A 206 6.68 16.51 12.40
CA GLU A 206 6.06 17.68 13.03
C GLU A 206 4.53 17.51 13.21
N ILE A 207 3.83 17.04 12.16
CA ILE A 207 2.39 16.77 12.24
C ILE A 207 2.09 15.64 13.25
N LEU A 208 2.86 14.55 13.24
CA LEU A 208 2.64 13.44 14.18
C LEU A 208 2.88 13.87 15.63
N GLU A 209 3.89 14.69 15.89
CA GLU A 209 4.16 15.25 17.22
C GLU A 209 3.03 16.21 17.67
N GLN A 210 2.46 17.00 16.77
CA GLN A 210 1.27 17.81 17.05
C GLN A 210 0.06 16.94 17.43
N ILE A 211 -0.18 15.84 16.71
CA ILE A 211 -1.27 14.90 17.02
C ILE A 211 -1.04 14.24 18.39
N LEU A 212 0.19 13.82 18.71
CA LEU A 212 0.53 13.20 20.00
C LEU A 212 0.23 14.11 21.20
N ASN A 213 0.48 15.41 21.03
CA ASN A 213 0.27 16.42 22.06
C ASN A 213 -1.19 16.92 22.12
N HIS A 214 -2.06 16.46 21.21
CA HIS A 214 -3.46 16.87 21.19
C HIS A 214 -4.22 16.27 22.39
N PRO A 215 -5.03 17.07 23.11
CA PRO A 215 -5.70 16.63 24.35
C PRO A 215 -6.65 15.45 24.14
N ASN A 216 -7.21 15.30 22.93
CA ASN A 216 -8.12 14.21 22.58
C ASN A 216 -7.40 12.94 22.06
N CYS A 217 -6.06 12.90 22.04
CA CYS A 217 -5.31 11.75 21.56
C CYS A 217 -5.37 10.61 22.58
N LEU A 218 -6.11 9.54 22.25
CA LEU A 218 -6.23 8.38 23.12
C LEU A 218 -4.90 7.60 23.19
N THR A 219 -4.70 6.83 24.26
CA THR A 219 -3.53 5.96 24.41
C THR A 219 -3.33 5.03 23.20
N ARG A 220 -4.40 4.48 22.61
CA ARG A 220 -4.31 3.65 21.40
C ARG A 220 -3.86 4.42 20.16
N ASP A 221 -4.28 5.69 20.03
CA ASP A 221 -3.90 6.52 18.89
C ASP A 221 -2.42 6.88 19.00
N LYS A 222 -1.92 7.09 20.24
CA LYS A 222 -0.49 7.27 20.51
C LYS A 222 0.34 6.08 20.04
N VAL A 223 -0.11 4.84 20.28
CA VAL A 223 0.61 3.64 19.80
C VAL A 223 0.76 3.67 18.29
N TYR A 224 -0.33 3.94 17.55
CA TYR A 224 -0.28 4.07 16.09
C TYR A 224 0.71 5.16 15.66
N ILE A 225 0.61 6.35 16.23
CA ILE A 225 1.44 7.50 15.84
C ILE A 225 2.93 7.24 16.13
N ILE A 226 3.25 6.75 17.33
CA ILE A 226 4.63 6.46 17.74
C ILE A 226 5.22 5.34 16.87
N ASP A 227 4.43 4.32 16.54
CA ASP A 227 4.87 3.25 15.65
C ASP A 227 5.11 3.75 14.21
N VAL A 228 4.28 4.67 13.70
CA VAL A 228 4.52 5.35 12.42
C VAL A 228 5.82 6.15 12.44
N LEU A 229 6.10 6.90 13.52
CA LEU A 229 7.34 7.65 13.72
C LEU A 229 8.57 6.74 13.68
N ALA A 230 8.57 5.64 14.44
CA ALA A 230 9.66 4.66 14.45
C ALA A 230 9.83 3.99 13.07
N SER A 231 8.71 3.70 12.41
CA SER A 231 8.66 3.05 11.11
C SER A 231 9.24 3.88 9.96
N ILE A 232 9.54 5.17 10.15
CA ILE A 232 10.24 5.99 9.14
C ILE A 232 11.60 5.37 8.78
N VAL A 233 12.37 4.97 9.79
CA VAL A 233 13.66 4.29 9.60
C VAL A 233 13.45 2.97 8.88
N ILE A 234 12.44 2.20 9.33
CA ILE A 234 12.20 0.85 8.83
C ILE A 234 11.80 0.86 7.36
N ASN A 235 10.88 1.73 6.97
CA ASN A 235 10.34 1.76 5.61
C ASN A 235 11.24 2.53 4.63
N TYR A 236 11.89 3.60 5.09
CA TYR A 236 12.59 4.52 4.19
C TYR A 236 14.12 4.52 4.33
N GLY A 237 14.67 3.92 5.39
CA GLY A 237 16.12 3.82 5.60
C GLY A 237 16.75 5.12 6.11
N GLU A 238 15.94 6.01 6.70
CA GLU A 238 16.38 7.32 7.18
C GLU A 238 17.10 7.22 8.53
N ILE A 239 18.31 6.67 8.52
CA ILE A 239 19.13 6.42 9.72
C ILE A 239 19.40 7.66 10.57
N LYS A 240 19.24 8.88 10.03
CA LYS A 240 19.31 10.13 10.81
C LYS A 240 18.32 10.18 11.97
N TYR A 241 17.22 9.43 11.90
CA TYR A 241 16.24 9.34 12.97
C TYR A 241 16.39 8.10 13.85
N LEU A 242 17.45 7.28 13.65
CA LEU A 242 17.58 5.98 14.30
C LEU A 242 17.50 6.07 15.84
N GLN A 243 18.19 7.03 16.46
CA GLN A 243 18.14 7.21 17.91
C GLN A 243 16.74 7.61 18.40
N LYS A 244 16.00 8.43 17.64
CA LYS A 244 14.61 8.77 17.98
C LYS A 244 13.70 7.57 17.79
N ALA A 245 13.90 6.79 16.72
CA ALA A 245 13.14 5.59 16.44
C ALA A 245 13.36 4.48 17.49
N ASP A 246 14.55 4.38 18.07
CA ASP A 246 14.83 3.51 19.23
C ASP A 246 13.91 3.88 20.39
N ASN A 247 13.88 5.16 20.77
CA ASN A 247 13.03 5.66 21.85
C ASN A 247 11.53 5.46 21.55
N TRP A 248 11.09 5.82 20.34
CA TRP A 248 9.69 5.67 19.92
C TRP A 248 9.26 4.20 19.92
N SER A 249 10.06 3.31 19.33
CA SER A 249 9.72 1.88 19.29
C SER A 249 9.65 1.25 20.68
N LEU A 250 10.49 1.69 21.63
CA LEU A 250 10.44 1.26 23.01
C LEU A 250 9.14 1.74 23.70
N GLN A 251 8.80 3.02 23.56
CA GLN A 251 7.57 3.59 24.12
C GLN A 251 6.31 2.90 23.58
N ALA A 252 6.26 2.62 22.27
CA ALA A 252 5.14 1.89 21.69
C ALA A 252 5.02 0.48 22.28
N LEU A 253 6.14 -0.21 22.49
CA LEU A 253 6.17 -1.55 23.08
C LEU A 253 5.73 -1.53 24.55
N GLU A 254 6.12 -0.53 25.34
CA GLU A 254 5.68 -0.36 26.73
C GLU A 254 4.16 -0.18 26.83
N ILE A 255 3.55 0.54 25.88
CA ILE A 255 2.11 0.78 25.88
C ILE A 255 1.34 -0.44 25.35
N ALA A 256 1.87 -1.14 24.34
CA ALA A 256 1.15 -2.20 23.63
C ALA A 256 2.05 -3.39 23.27
N SER A 257 2.63 -4.01 24.30
CA SER A 257 3.57 -5.14 24.17
C SER A 257 2.98 -6.38 23.48
N ASN A 258 1.65 -6.51 23.46
CA ASN A 258 0.92 -7.60 22.83
C ASN A 258 0.60 -7.35 21.33
N LEU A 259 0.88 -6.17 20.79
CA LEU A 259 0.68 -5.88 19.36
C LEU A 259 1.87 -6.37 18.53
N LYS A 260 1.62 -7.35 17.66
CA LYS A 260 2.61 -7.95 16.76
C LYS A 260 3.28 -6.92 15.85
N THR A 261 2.53 -5.95 15.34
CA THR A 261 3.10 -4.86 14.51
C THR A 261 4.12 -4.02 15.30
N VAL A 262 3.83 -3.71 16.56
CA VAL A 262 4.74 -2.93 17.44
C VAL A 262 5.99 -3.74 17.78
N GLN A 263 5.84 -5.03 18.09
CA GLN A 263 6.96 -5.95 18.26
C GLN A 263 7.84 -6.01 17.00
N GLY A 264 7.22 -6.07 15.83
CA GLY A 264 7.90 -6.05 14.53
C GLY A 264 8.74 -4.79 14.33
N THR A 265 8.17 -3.63 14.65
CA THR A 265 8.89 -2.35 14.61
C THR A 265 10.07 -2.35 15.59
N ARG A 266 9.86 -2.76 16.84
CA ARG A 266 10.94 -2.80 17.85
C ARG A 266 12.09 -3.70 17.42
N GLY A 267 11.80 -4.93 17.00
CA GLY A 267 12.82 -5.89 16.59
C GLY A 267 13.63 -5.40 15.39
N ALA A 268 12.97 -4.76 14.41
CA ALA A 268 13.65 -4.16 13.26
C ALA A 268 14.56 -2.98 13.66
N ILE A 269 14.11 -2.10 14.56
CA ILE A 269 14.94 -0.99 15.07
C ILE A 269 16.15 -1.50 15.85
N LEU A 270 16.00 -2.52 16.68
CA LEU A 270 17.14 -3.15 17.38
C LEU A 270 18.20 -3.64 16.40
N ILE A 271 17.79 -4.22 15.27
CA ILE A 271 18.71 -4.68 14.23
C ILE A 271 19.40 -3.51 13.52
N GLU A 272 18.70 -2.41 13.26
CA GLU A 272 19.33 -1.17 12.74
C GLU A 272 20.33 -0.57 13.74
N MET A 273 20.10 -0.75 15.04
CA MET A 273 21.02 -0.37 16.13
C MET A 273 22.21 -1.33 16.30
N GLY A 274 22.30 -2.40 15.51
CA GLY A 274 23.34 -3.42 15.63
C GLY A 274 23.09 -4.48 16.73
N LYS A 275 21.94 -4.46 17.39
CA LYS A 275 21.53 -5.43 18.43
C LYS A 275 20.88 -6.65 17.80
N TYR A 276 21.67 -7.41 17.04
CA TYR A 276 21.17 -8.46 16.15
C TYR A 276 20.47 -9.61 16.88
N TYR A 277 21.02 -10.11 17.99
CA TYR A 277 20.42 -11.21 18.75
C TYR A 277 19.08 -10.80 19.37
N GLU A 278 19.04 -9.68 20.09
CA GLU A 278 17.83 -9.14 20.72
C GLU A 278 16.72 -8.89 19.69
N GLY A 279 17.07 -8.26 18.56
CA GLY A 279 16.10 -7.99 17.51
C GLY A 279 15.57 -9.28 16.87
N LYS A 280 16.42 -10.28 16.62
CA LYS A 280 15.97 -11.58 16.09
C LYS A 280 15.02 -12.30 17.04
N GLU A 281 15.29 -12.29 18.35
CA GLU A 281 14.45 -12.94 19.35
C GLU A 281 13.00 -12.41 19.29
N ILE A 282 12.83 -11.09 19.17
CA ILE A 282 11.52 -10.46 19.04
C ILE A 282 10.85 -10.81 17.70
N LEU A 283 11.62 -10.84 16.60
CA LEU A 283 11.06 -11.00 15.26
C LEU A 283 10.71 -12.44 14.88
N LEU A 284 11.38 -13.44 15.45
CA LEU A 284 11.22 -14.84 15.05
C LEU A 284 9.75 -15.34 15.15
N PRO A 285 9.03 -15.14 16.29
CA PRO A 285 7.62 -15.53 16.42
C PRO A 285 6.70 -14.84 15.41
N LEU A 286 7.09 -13.64 14.94
CA LEU A 286 6.30 -12.87 13.96
C LEU A 286 6.36 -13.47 12.56
N THR A 287 7.31 -14.38 12.29
CA THR A 287 7.44 -15.03 10.98
C THR A 287 6.49 -16.22 10.77
N GLU A 288 5.71 -16.58 11.78
CA GLU A 288 4.79 -17.72 11.75
C GLU A 288 3.53 -17.47 10.92
N VAL A 289 2.97 -18.55 10.38
CA VAL A 289 1.70 -18.52 9.64
C VAL A 289 0.57 -18.13 10.59
N GLY A 290 -0.29 -17.20 10.17
CA GLY A 290 -1.37 -16.64 10.98
C GLY A 290 -1.12 -15.21 11.45
N ASN A 291 0.13 -14.73 11.35
CA ASN A 291 0.46 -13.32 11.52
C ASN A 291 0.09 -12.49 10.30
N ASP A 292 0.05 -11.16 10.46
CA ASP A 292 -0.17 -10.26 9.34
C ASP A 292 0.96 -10.37 8.32
N GLY A 293 0.63 -10.35 7.02
CA GLY A 293 1.62 -10.52 5.97
C GLY A 293 2.70 -9.44 5.95
N VAL A 294 2.37 -8.21 6.35
CA VAL A 294 3.38 -7.14 6.47
C VAL A 294 4.34 -7.46 7.60
N ASP A 295 3.83 -7.89 8.75
CA ASP A 295 4.64 -8.23 9.92
C ASP A 295 5.58 -9.40 9.61
N ILE A 296 5.09 -10.45 8.94
CA ILE A 296 5.91 -11.60 8.49
C ILE A 296 7.02 -11.12 7.55
N ALA A 297 6.67 -10.36 6.51
CA ALA A 297 7.63 -9.96 5.48
C ALA A 297 8.72 -9.04 6.03
N VAL A 298 8.35 -8.04 6.84
CA VAL A 298 9.30 -7.15 7.50
C VAL A 298 10.20 -7.95 8.44
N SER A 299 9.62 -8.80 9.29
CA SER A 299 10.40 -9.62 10.24
C SER A 299 11.42 -10.50 9.51
N CYS A 300 11.00 -11.19 8.45
CA CYS A 300 11.93 -11.98 7.63
C CYS A 300 13.03 -11.12 6.99
N CYS A 301 12.73 -9.92 6.48
CA CYS A 301 13.76 -9.04 5.91
C CYS A 301 14.80 -8.65 6.97
N TYR A 302 14.38 -8.25 8.16
CA TYR A 302 15.29 -7.81 9.20
C TYR A 302 16.05 -8.97 9.85
N ILE A 303 15.43 -10.15 10.04
CA ILE A 303 16.15 -11.35 10.46
C ILE A 303 17.24 -11.71 9.45
N ALA A 304 16.97 -11.61 8.13
CA ALA A 304 17.99 -11.83 7.11
C ALA A 304 19.17 -10.85 7.25
N LYS A 305 18.89 -9.57 7.54
CA LYS A 305 19.94 -8.56 7.80
C LYS A 305 20.74 -8.92 9.04
N ALA A 306 20.09 -9.30 10.13
CA ALA A 306 20.76 -9.73 11.35
C ALA A 306 21.62 -10.98 11.10
N ASP A 307 21.11 -11.98 10.39
CA ASP A 307 21.86 -13.19 10.05
C ASP A 307 23.08 -12.92 9.19
N TYR A 308 23.02 -11.95 8.27
CA TYR A 308 24.18 -11.52 7.49
C TYR A 308 25.29 -10.98 8.40
N PHE A 309 24.96 -10.03 9.29
CA PHE A 309 25.95 -9.44 10.20
C PHE A 309 26.46 -10.42 11.27
N LEU A 310 25.71 -11.50 11.54
CA LEU A 310 26.14 -12.57 12.44
C LEU A 310 26.94 -13.68 11.71
N GLY A 311 27.10 -13.62 10.39
CA GLY A 311 27.82 -14.63 9.60
C GLY A 311 27.01 -15.89 9.26
N ASN A 312 25.68 -15.87 9.41
CA ASN A 312 24.79 -17.00 9.15
C ASN A 312 24.28 -17.01 7.69
N GLU A 313 25.18 -17.08 6.71
CA GLU A 313 24.84 -16.89 5.28
C GLU A 313 23.74 -17.82 4.75
N GLU A 314 23.69 -19.08 5.22
CA GLU A 314 22.65 -20.03 4.81
C GLU A 314 21.23 -19.54 5.18
N GLN A 315 21.10 -18.89 6.34
CA GLN A 315 19.81 -18.40 6.83
C GLN A 315 19.36 -17.13 6.10
N VAL A 316 20.30 -16.30 5.64
CA VAL A 316 20.00 -15.06 4.88
C VAL A 316 19.11 -15.37 3.67
N ASN A 317 19.52 -16.34 2.87
CA ASN A 317 18.78 -16.73 1.67
C ASN A 317 17.40 -17.32 1.98
N TYR A 318 17.29 -18.11 3.04
CA TYR A 318 16.02 -18.65 3.51
C TYR A 318 15.03 -17.53 3.84
N TRP A 319 15.44 -16.56 4.65
CA TRP A 319 14.58 -15.46 5.10
C TRP A 319 14.18 -14.52 3.97
N LEU A 320 15.12 -14.14 3.10
CA LEU A 320 14.83 -13.30 1.94
C LEU A 320 13.85 -13.97 0.97
N LYS A 321 13.97 -15.30 0.79
CA LYS A 321 13.04 -16.08 -0.03
C LYS A 321 11.67 -16.18 0.62
N LYS A 322 11.60 -16.36 1.95
CA LYS A 322 10.35 -16.36 2.70
C LYS A 322 9.64 -15.00 2.59
N ALA A 323 10.34 -13.89 2.82
CA ALA A 323 9.80 -12.54 2.63
C ALA A 323 9.28 -12.33 1.19
N GLY A 324 10.05 -12.73 0.18
CA GLY A 324 9.66 -12.61 -1.22
C GLY A 324 8.41 -13.42 -1.59
N LYS A 325 8.19 -14.59 -0.97
CA LYS A 325 6.97 -15.39 -1.17
C LYS A 325 5.72 -14.74 -0.59
N ILE A 326 5.85 -13.99 0.52
CA ILE A 326 4.73 -13.25 1.10
C ILE A 326 4.30 -12.08 0.19
N GLY A 327 5.24 -11.51 -0.58
CA GLY A 327 4.98 -10.44 -1.55
C GLY A 327 4.73 -9.07 -0.92
N MET A 328 4.70 -8.97 0.41
CA MET A 328 4.52 -7.73 1.16
C MET A 328 5.83 -7.00 1.37
N ALA A 329 5.76 -5.68 1.61
CA ALA A 329 6.90 -4.86 1.97
C ALA A 329 8.09 -4.96 0.97
N ASN A 330 7.80 -5.16 -0.32
CA ASN A 330 8.82 -5.35 -1.37
C ASN A 330 9.89 -4.26 -1.41
N HIS A 331 9.52 -3.01 -1.06
CA HIS A 331 10.49 -1.91 -0.99
C HIS A 331 11.55 -2.14 0.10
N ILE A 332 11.16 -2.68 1.26
CA ILE A 332 12.09 -3.08 2.33
C ILE A 332 12.94 -4.26 1.86
N LEU A 333 12.32 -5.31 1.30
CA LEU A 333 13.05 -6.47 0.77
C LEU A 333 14.15 -6.05 -0.22
N LEU A 334 13.83 -5.17 -1.16
CA LEU A 334 14.79 -4.65 -2.13
C LEU A 334 15.89 -3.81 -1.47
N ARG A 335 15.55 -3.00 -0.45
CA ARG A 335 16.52 -2.21 0.28
C ARG A 335 17.50 -3.09 1.06
N ILE A 336 16.99 -4.02 1.86
CA ILE A 336 17.79 -4.95 2.66
C ILE A 336 18.70 -5.80 1.76
N LYS A 337 18.21 -6.30 0.62
CA LYS A 337 19.05 -6.99 -0.36
C LYS A 337 20.22 -6.15 -0.85
N ARG A 338 20.05 -4.84 -1.02
CA ARG A 338 21.15 -3.94 -1.42
C ARG A 338 22.13 -3.69 -0.28
N GLU A 339 21.66 -3.67 0.95
CA GLU A 339 22.51 -3.49 2.14
C GLU A 339 23.36 -4.72 2.43
N ILE A 340 22.82 -5.93 2.23
CA ILE A 340 23.51 -7.21 2.45
C ILE A 340 24.50 -7.55 1.31
N ASN A 341 24.25 -7.11 0.08
CA ASN A 341 25.15 -7.37 -1.06
C ASN A 341 26.24 -6.28 -1.24
N ARG A 342 26.41 -5.40 -0.26
CA ARG A 342 27.51 -4.42 -0.17
C ARG A 342 28.56 -4.95 0.79
#